data_AF-A0A2U2CDX1-F1
#
_entry.id   AF-A0A2U2CDX1-F1
#
_cell.length_a   1.000
_cell.length_b   1.000
_cell.length_c   1.000
_cell.angle_alpha   90.00
_cell.angle_beta   90.00
_cell.angle_gamma   90.00
#
_symmetry.space_group_name_H-M   'P 1'
#
loop_
_entity.id
_entity.type
_entity.pdbx_description
1 polymer ?
#
loop_
_entity_poly.entity_id
_entity_poly.type
_entity_poly.pdbx_seq_one_letter_code
_entity_poly.pdbx_strand_id
1 'polypeptide(L)' 'MTSTLQYCDEYPVEPFDHVELHKDGAVFRGQITRIFPRKGEVRVRFADHANCRRDGEPVMRSAIALVQQVDLIGRDG' A
#
# COMPACT_ATOMS: atom_id res chain seq x y z
N MET A 1 -22.58 -1.71 11.28
CA MET A 1 -21.35 -1.03 11.73
C MET A 1 -20.31 -1.16 10.64
N THR A 2 -20.03 -0.07 9.91
CA THR A 2 -18.87 0.02 9.02
C THR A 2 -17.65 0.24 9.89
N SER A 3 -16.84 -0.80 10.11
CA SER A 3 -15.56 -0.64 10.78
C SER A 3 -14.63 0.09 9.82
N THR A 4 -14.21 1.30 10.18
CA THR A 4 -13.17 2.04 9.46
C THR A 4 -11.83 1.39 9.78
N LEU A 5 -11.02 1.11 8.76
CA LEU A 5 -9.66 0.62 8.95
C LEU A 5 -8.75 1.81 9.25
N GLN A 6 -7.84 1.65 10.20
CA GLN A 6 -6.93 2.71 10.65
C GLN A 6 -5.48 2.26 10.55
N TYR A 7 -4.60 3.21 10.27
CA TYR A 7 -3.16 3.06 10.47
C TYR A 7 -2.81 3.03 11.97
N CYS A 8 -1.56 2.70 12.29
CA CYS A 8 -1.09 2.60 13.67
C CYS A 8 -1.16 3.93 14.46
N ASP A 9 -1.19 5.06 13.77
CA ASP A 9 -1.32 6.42 14.31
C ASP A 9 -2.79 6.91 14.35
N GLU A 10 -3.75 5.99 14.27
CA GLU A 10 -5.21 6.20 14.33
C GLU A 10 -5.82 6.96 13.13
N TYR A 11 -5.03 7.28 12.11
CA TYR A 11 -5.55 7.88 10.88
C TYR A 11 -6.37 6.86 10.08
N PRO A 12 -7.54 7.27 9.52
CA PRO A 12 -8.31 6.40 8.66
C PRO A 12 -7.52 6.10 7.39
N VAL A 13 -7.58 4.83 6.96
CA VAL A 13 -7.07 4.39 5.66
C VAL A 13 -8.04 4.83 4.57
N GLU A 14 -7.54 5.54 3.56
CA GLU A 14 -8.34 6.04 2.46
C GLU A 14 -7.86 5.46 1.12
N PRO A 15 -8.77 5.31 0.12
CA PRO A 15 -8.35 5.03 -1.24
C PRO A 15 -7.39 6.11 -1.73
N PHE A 16 -6.40 5.72 -2.54
CA PHE A 16 -5.41 6.63 -3.12
C PHE A 16 -4.35 7.19 -2.16
N ASP A 17 -4.37 6.80 -0.87
CA ASP A 17 -3.26 7.05 0.04
C ASP A 17 -1.94 6.55 -0.56
N HIS A 18 -0.91 7.40 -0.54
CA HIS A 18 0.45 7.03 -0.88
C HIS A 18 1.14 6.46 0.36
N VAL A 19 1.71 5.28 0.20
CA VAL A 19 2.19 4.46 1.31
C VAL A 19 3.53 3.80 1.04
N GLU A 20 4.26 3.49 2.11
CA GLU A 20 5.37 2.53 2.11
C GLU A 20 4.87 1.16 2.58
N LEU A 21 5.02 0.16 1.72
CA LEU A 21 4.67 -1.24 1.98
C LEU A 21 5.92 -2.01 2.40
N HIS A 22 5.90 -2.57 3.61
CA HIS A 22 6.91 -3.48 4.13
C HIS A 22 6.55 -4.92 3.78
N LYS A 23 7.31 -5.53 2.87
CA LYS A 23 7.05 -6.89 2.39
C LYS A 23 8.36 -7.64 2.17
N ASP A 24 8.46 -8.83 2.78
CA ASP A 24 9.59 -9.76 2.61
C ASP A 24 10.97 -9.12 2.87
N GLY A 25 11.04 -8.19 3.83
CA GLY A 25 12.27 -7.46 4.17
C GLY A 25 12.64 -6.30 3.24
N ALA A 26 11.78 -5.98 2.26
CA ALA A 26 11.92 -4.83 1.38
C ALA A 26 10.80 -3.81 1.61
N VAL A 27 11.08 -2.55 1.26
CA VAL A 27 10.12 -1.44 1.33
C VAL A 27 9.77 -1.00 -0.09
N PHE A 28 8.48 -0.93 -0.39
CA PHE A 28 7.97 -0.51 -1.70
C PHE A 28 7.07 0.71 -1.55
N ARG A 29 7.33 1.76 -2.34
CA ARG A 29 6.44 2.92 -2.42
C ARG A 29 5.31 2.64 -3.39
N GLY A 30 4.09 2.91 -2.96
CA GLY A 30 2.91 2.63 -3.74
C GLY A 30 1.69 3.39 -3.29
N GLN A 31 0.55 3.01 -3.85
CA GLN A 31 -0.73 3.65 -3.60
C GLN A 31 -1.79 2.60 -3.24
N ILE A 32 -2.65 2.93 -2.27
CA ILE A 32 -3.80 2.09 -1.93
C ILE A 32 -4.81 2.11 -3.06
N THR A 33 -5.14 0.93 -3.57
CA THR A 33 -6.13 0.73 -4.63
C THR A 33 -7.41 0.06 -4.15
N ARG A 34 -7.37 -0.60 -2.99
CA ARG A 34 -8.54 -1.25 -2.39
C ARG A 34 -8.34 -1.46 -0.89
N ILE A 35 -9.42 -1.34 -0.12
CA ILE A 35 -9.42 -1.53 1.33
C ILE A 35 -10.34 -2.72 1.66
N PHE A 36 -9.90 -3.58 2.58
CA PHE A 36 -10.67 -4.71 3.09
C PHE A 36 -10.82 -4.61 4.62
N PRO A 37 -11.73 -3.75 5.13
CA PRO A 37 -11.76 -3.41 6.55
C PRO A 37 -12.00 -4.61 7.48
N ARG A 38 -12.84 -5.56 7.05
CA ARG A 38 -13.13 -6.78 7.82
C ARG A 38 -11.93 -7.71 8.00
N LYS A 39 -10.91 -7.57 7.16
CA LYS A 39 -9.68 -8.38 7.21
C LYS A 39 -8.49 -7.61 7.79
N GLY A 40 -8.62 -6.30 7.99
CA GLY A 40 -7.48 -5.46 8.33
C GLY A 40 -6.45 -5.33 7.19
N GLU A 41 -6.87 -5.54 5.95
CA GLU A 41 -5.99 -5.63 4.78
C GLU A 41 -6.21 -4.48 3.80
N VAL A 42 -5.17 -4.15 3.05
CA VAL A 42 -5.19 -3.20 1.93
C VAL A 42 -4.51 -3.79 0.71
N ARG A 43 -4.94 -3.37 -0.49
CA ARG A 43 -4.25 -3.66 -1.74
C ARG A 43 -3.43 -2.45 -2.15
N VAL A 44 -2.11 -2.60 -2.17
CA VAL A 44 -1.18 -1.56 -2.60
C VAL A 44 -0.69 -1.87 -4.01
N ARG A 45 -0.71 -0.87 -4.90
CA ARG A 45 -0.05 -0.92 -6.21
C ARG A 45 1.26 -0.17 -6.11
N PHE A 46 2.37 -0.80 -6.49
CA PHE A 46 3.72 -0.25 -6.35
C PHE A 46 4.58 -0.56 -7.58
N ALA A 47 5.65 0.20 -7.77
CA ALA A 47 6.66 -0.02 -8.79
C ALA A 47 7.77 -0.93 -8.22
N ASP A 48 7.97 -2.11 -8.83
CA ASP A 48 9.03 -3.03 -8.44
C ASP A 48 10.33 -2.69 -9.20
N HIS A 49 11.18 -1.87 -8.59
CA HIS A 49 12.46 -1.46 -9.19
C HIS A 49 13.52 -2.57 -9.19
N ALA A 50 13.31 -3.67 -8.45
CA ALA A 50 14.17 -4.85 -8.54
C ALA A 50 13.85 -5.67 -9.81
N ASN A 51 12.62 -5.55 -10.34
CA ASN A 51 12.19 -6.19 -11.57
C ASN A 51 11.83 -5.14 -12.63
N CYS A 52 12.82 -4.72 -13.41
CA CYS A 52 12.58 -3.85 -14.56
C CYS A 52 12.23 -4.64 -15.83
N ARG A 53 11.44 -4.01 -16.70
CA ARG A 53 11.21 -4.47 -18.08
C ARG A 53 12.46 -4.24 -18.93
N ARG A 54 12.45 -4.76 -20.17
CA ARG A 54 13.57 -4.62 -21.12
C ARG A 54 13.88 -3.16 -21.47
N ASP A 55 12.91 -2.28 -21.37
CA ASP A 55 13.03 -0.82 -21.59
C ASP A 55 13.57 -0.06 -20.36
N GLY A 56 13.82 -0.74 -19.24
CA GLY A 56 14.30 -0.14 -17.99
C GLY A 56 13.19 0.35 -17.05
N GLU A 57 11.93 0.33 -17.49
CA GLU A 57 10.80 0.76 -16.66
C GLU A 57 10.50 -0.28 -15.57
N PRO A 58 10.22 0.14 -14.32
CA PRO A 58 9.88 -0.78 -13.25
C PRO A 58 8.55 -1.48 -13.52
N VAL A 59 8.47 -2.77 -13.17
CA VAL A 59 7.22 -3.52 -13.33
C VAL A 59 6.23 -3.09 -12.24
N MET A 60 5.07 -2.59 -12.66
CA MET A 60 3.97 -2.32 -11.72
C MET A 60 3.38 -3.62 -11.19
N ARG A 61 3.34 -3.75 -9.86
CA ARG A 61 2.76 -4.90 -9.15
C ARG A 61 1.68 -4.46 -8.18
N SER A 62 0.94 -5.43 -7.66
CA SER A 62 0.05 -5.20 -6.53
C SER A 62 0.19 -6.31 -5.52
N ALA A 63 0.15 -5.95 -4.25
CA ALA A 63 0.13 -6.89 -3.13
C ALA A 63 -1.05 -6.58 -2.20
N ILE A 64 -1.56 -7.62 -1.56
CA ILE A 64 -2.43 -7.49 -0.39
C ILE A 64 -1.52 -7.59 0.82
N ALA A 65 -1.67 -6.68 1.77
CA ALA A 65 -0.91 -6.63 3.01
C ALA A 65 -1.82 -6.23 4.17
N LEU A 66 -1.42 -6.59 5.38
CA LEU A 66 -2.05 -6.08 6.59
C LEU A 66 -1.77 -4.58 6.70
N VAL A 67 -2.70 -3.81 7.25
CA VAL A 67 -2.51 -2.36 7.45
C VAL A 67 -1.26 -2.05 8.29
N GLN A 68 -0.90 -2.94 9.21
CA GLN A 68 0.30 -2.82 10.06
C GLN A 68 1.62 -2.94 9.29
N GLN A 69 1.57 -3.40 8.04
CA GLN A 69 2.75 -3.49 7.16
C GLN A 69 2.85 -2.28 6.22
N VAL A 70 2.02 -1.26 6.44
CA VAL A 70 1.85 -0.14 5.53
C VAL A 70 1.92 1.17 6.31
N ASP A 71 2.85 2.03 5.93
CA ASP A 71 3.04 3.36 6.53
C ASP A 71 2.53 4.44 5.56
N LEU A 72 1.72 5.37 6.07
CA LEU A 72 1.23 6.51 5.29
C LEU A 72 2.37 7.50 5.04
N ILE A 73 2.61 7.86 3.77
CA ILE A 73 3.64 8.85 3.39
C ILE A 73 3.06 10.09 2.69
N GLY A 74 1.80 10.05 2.24
CA GLY A 74 1.15 11.21 1.64
C GLY A 74 -0.29 10.95 1.20
N ARG A 75 -1.04 12.03 0.96
CA ARG A 75 -2.39 12.01 0.40
C ARG A 75 -2.47 13.00 -0.76
N ASP A 76 -3.20 12.63 -1.80
CA ASP A 76 -3.58 13.56 -2.85
C ASP A 76 -4.65 14.50 -2.23
N GLY A 77 -4.24 15.70 -1.84
CA GLY A 77 -5.07 16.70 -1.17
C GLY A 77 -6.14 17.35 -2.04
#